data_AF-A0A0R3PMM1-F1
#
_entry.id   AF-A0A0R3PMM1-F1
#
_cell.length_a   1.000
_cell.length_b   1.000
_cell.length_c   1.000
_cell.angle_alpha   90.00
_cell.angle_beta   90.00
_cell.angle_gamma   90.00
#
_symmetry.space_group_name_H-M   'P 1'
#
loop_
_entity.id
_entity.type
_entity.pdbx_description
1 polymer ?
#
loop_
_entity_poly.entity_id
_entity_poly.type
_entity_poly.pdbx_seq_one_letter_code
_entity_poly.pdbx_strand_id
1 'polypeptide(L)'
;VICNELTRVSIKDGKGSDYIHANYVKGDYLQNTFICTQGPMPTTVYDFWRMILSENVTHIVMLCETIENGKAKCEQYWPIAKDEKMTIEGNAETMYGADISIYMTL
;
A
#
# COMPACT_ATOMS: atom_id res chain seq x y z
N VAL A 1 6.81 15.36 3.11
CA VAL A 1 7.71 14.77 2.09
C VAL A 1 7.01 14.91 0.74
N ILE A 2 7.68 15.44 -0.28
CA ILE A 2 7.08 15.67 -1.60
C ILE A 2 7.26 14.42 -2.47
N CYS A 3 6.22 14.04 -3.23
CA CYS A 3 6.27 12.94 -4.18
C CYS A 3 7.02 13.37 -5.46
N ASN A 4 7.91 12.54 -5.97
CA ASN A 4 8.63 12.85 -7.22
C ASN A 4 7.77 12.50 -8.43
N GLU A 5 7.33 13.50 -9.20
CA GLU A 5 6.46 13.28 -10.37
C GLU A 5 7.10 12.38 -11.44
N LEU A 6 8.43 12.38 -11.59
CA LEU A 6 9.12 11.58 -12.62
C LEU A 6 9.03 10.06 -12.36
N THR A 7 8.87 9.66 -11.10
CA THR A 7 8.82 8.25 -10.72
C THR A 7 7.54 7.91 -9.95
N ARG A 8 6.55 8.80 -9.95
CA ARG A 8 5.29 8.62 -9.22
C ARG A 8 4.56 7.39 -9.78
N VAL A 9 4.03 6.57 -8.88
CA VAL A 9 3.10 5.50 -9.25
C VAL A 9 1.74 6.13 -9.57
N SER A 10 1.17 5.78 -10.71
CA SER A 10 -0.17 6.18 -11.11
C SER A 10 -1.07 4.94 -11.09
N ILE A 11 -2.24 5.03 -10.46
CA ILE A 11 -3.18 3.92 -10.36
C ILE A 11 -3.93 3.76 -11.69
N LYS A 12 -3.84 2.57 -12.31
CA LYS A 12 -4.30 2.32 -13.70
C LYS A 12 -5.53 1.43 -13.81
N ASP A 13 -6.42 1.47 -12.83
CA ASP A 13 -7.65 0.67 -12.82
C ASP A 13 -8.87 1.41 -13.41
N GLY A 14 -8.70 2.69 -13.81
CA GLY A 14 -9.76 3.52 -14.36
C GLY A 14 -10.84 3.95 -13.35
N LYS A 15 -10.62 3.74 -12.05
CA LYS A 15 -11.54 4.13 -10.97
C LYS A 15 -11.01 5.39 -10.28
N GLY A 16 -11.86 6.38 -9.97
CA GLY A 16 -11.45 7.51 -9.12
C GLY A 16 -10.19 8.27 -9.56
N SER A 17 -9.39 8.72 -8.57
CA SER A 17 -8.12 9.42 -8.79
C SER A 17 -7.00 8.44 -9.18
N ASP A 18 -6.05 8.91 -10.00
CA ASP A 18 -4.82 8.18 -10.34
C ASP A 18 -3.66 8.47 -9.36
N TYR A 19 -3.86 9.41 -8.44
CA TYR A 19 -2.82 9.88 -7.52
C TYR A 19 -2.71 8.99 -6.28
N ILE A 20 -1.49 8.58 -5.98
CA ILE A 20 -1.08 8.03 -4.69
C ILE A 20 0.33 8.54 -4.36
N HIS A 21 0.62 8.77 -3.09
CA HIS A 21 1.95 9.19 -2.62
C HIS A 21 2.88 7.98 -2.57
N ALA A 22 3.31 7.55 -3.75
CA ALA A 22 4.19 6.41 -3.96
C ALA A 22 5.11 6.66 -5.15
N ASN A 23 6.34 6.17 -5.05
CA ASN A 23 7.35 6.29 -6.09
C ASN A 23 8.00 4.93 -6.38
N TYR A 24 8.25 4.66 -7.67
CA TYR A 24 9.13 3.57 -8.07
C TYR A 24 10.57 3.88 -7.66
N VAL A 25 11.20 2.90 -7.03
CA VAL A 25 12.62 2.90 -6.68
C VAL A 25 13.27 1.72 -7.39
N LYS A 26 14.14 2.05 -8.34
CA LYS A 26 14.93 1.11 -9.13
C LYS A 26 16.37 1.60 -9.19
N GLY A 27 17.32 0.69 -9.35
CA GLY A 27 18.73 1.03 -9.49
C GLY A 27 19.53 -0.18 -9.94
N ASP A 28 20.71 0.07 -10.48
CA ASP A 28 21.55 -0.98 -11.11
C ASP A 28 21.95 -2.11 -10.14
N TYR A 29 22.00 -1.79 -8.85
CA TYR A 29 22.35 -2.74 -7.78
C TYR A 29 21.13 -3.37 -7.09
N LEU A 30 19.91 -2.98 -7.47
CA LEU A 30 18.69 -3.55 -6.93
C LEU A 30 18.22 -4.70 -7.80
N GLN A 31 18.08 -5.89 -7.21
CA GLN A 31 17.56 -7.06 -7.93
C GLN A 31 16.09 -6.87 -8.33
N ASN A 32 15.33 -6.09 -7.56
CA ASN A 32 13.92 -5.83 -7.77
C ASN A 32 13.65 -4.33 -7.90
N THR A 33 12.57 -3.98 -8.60
CA THR A 33 11.97 -2.65 -8.50
C THR A 33 11.06 -2.62 -7.28
N PHE A 34 11.23 -1.59 -6.46
CA PHE A 34 10.40 -1.38 -5.27
C PHE A 34 9.42 -0.24 -5.51
N ILE A 35 8.33 -0.24 -4.75
CA ILE A 35 7.46 0.91 -4.60
C ILE A 35 7.63 1.39 -3.16
N CYS A 36 8.13 2.61 -3.00
CA CYS A 36 8.18 3.27 -1.70
C CYS A 36 7.01 4.22 -1.59
N THR A 37 6.23 4.09 -0.51
CA THR A 37 5.01 4.87 -0.28
C THR A 37 4.90 5.28 1.17
N GLN A 38 4.10 6.32 1.43
CA GLN A 38 3.71 6.65 2.80
C GLN A 38 2.90 5.51 3.44
N GLY A 39 2.86 5.46 4.77
CA GLY A 39 1.86 4.67 5.47
C GLY A 39 0.45 5.08 5.03
N PRO A 40 -0.44 4.13 4.69
CA PRO A 40 -1.82 4.45 4.37
C PRO A 40 -2.49 5.31 5.45
N MET A 41 -3.28 6.28 5.02
CA MET A 41 -4.15 7.11 5.85
C MET A 41 -5.59 6.61 5.73
N PRO A 42 -6.53 7.01 6.62
CA PRO A 42 -7.91 6.52 6.57
C PRO A 42 -8.56 6.70 5.19
N THR A 43 -8.25 7.82 4.53
CA THR A 43 -8.79 8.17 3.21
C THR A 43 -8.05 7.54 2.04
N THR A 44 -6.91 6.88 2.26
CA THR A 44 -6.05 6.33 1.19
C THR A 44 -5.82 4.82 1.30
N VAL A 45 -6.45 4.13 2.26
CA VAL A 45 -6.37 2.66 2.35
C VAL A 45 -6.88 2.01 1.07
N TYR A 46 -7.97 2.52 0.50
CA TYR A 46 -8.52 2.00 -0.74
C TYR A 46 -7.57 2.20 -1.93
N ASP A 47 -7.03 3.42 -2.09
CA ASP A 47 -6.07 3.73 -3.15
C ASP A 47 -4.77 2.91 -3.01
N PHE A 48 -4.33 2.65 -1.78
CA PHE A 48 -3.20 1.76 -1.51
C PHE A 48 -3.45 0.36 -2.08
N TRP A 49 -4.60 -0.25 -1.78
CA TRP A 49 -4.92 -1.58 -2.31
C TRP A 49 -5.14 -1.57 -3.82
N ARG A 50 -5.73 -0.52 -4.39
CA ARG A 50 -5.83 -0.36 -5.86
C ARG A 50 -4.46 -0.32 -6.52
N MET A 51 -3.48 0.38 -5.93
CA MET A 51 -2.10 0.40 -6.40
C MET A 51 -1.47 -1.00 -6.33
N ILE A 52 -1.60 -1.70 -5.19
CA ILE A 52 -1.05 -3.04 -4.97
C ILE A 52 -1.56 -4.02 -6.03
N LEU A 53 -2.87 -4.04 -6.30
CA LEU A 53 -3.45 -4.89 -7.34
C LEU A 53 -3.00 -4.47 -8.75
N SER A 54 -3.01 -3.17 -9.07
CA SER A 54 -2.64 -2.68 -10.40
C SER A 54 -1.18 -3.01 -10.77
N GLU A 55 -0.30 -2.99 -9.77
CA GLU A 55 1.13 -3.25 -9.92
C GLU A 55 1.49 -4.73 -9.70
N ASN A 56 0.50 -5.60 -9.47
CA ASN A 56 0.69 -7.03 -9.18
C ASN A 56 1.69 -7.29 -8.03
N VAL A 57 1.62 -6.47 -6.97
CA VAL A 57 2.50 -6.61 -5.82
C VAL A 57 2.13 -7.86 -5.02
N THR A 58 3.12 -8.70 -4.71
CA THR A 58 2.95 -9.93 -3.93
C THR A 58 3.54 -9.84 -2.53
N HIS A 59 4.39 -8.84 -2.26
CA HIS A 59 5.06 -8.66 -0.97
C HIS A 59 4.96 -7.21 -0.52
N ILE A 60 4.51 -7.00 0.71
CA ILE A 60 4.45 -5.69 1.38
C ILE A 60 5.36 -5.74 2.60
N VAL A 61 6.29 -4.80 2.70
CA VAL A 61 7.17 -4.66 3.88
C VAL A 61 6.82 -3.37 4.60
N MET A 62 6.35 -3.49 5.83
CA MET A 62 5.95 -2.37 6.69
C MET A 62 7.06 -2.06 7.69
N LEU A 63 7.61 -0.85 7.58
CA LEU A 63 8.79 -0.38 8.33
C LEU A 63 8.42 0.46 9.57
N CYS A 64 7.15 0.51 9.95
CA CYS A 64 6.65 1.28 11.10
C CYS A 64 5.53 0.51 11.80
N GLU A 65 5.24 0.88 13.05
CA GLU A 65 4.02 0.47 13.74
C GLU A 65 2.82 1.34 13.29
N THR A 66 1.59 0.89 13.54
CA THR A 66 0.41 1.73 13.30
C THR A 66 0.40 2.96 14.22
N ILE A 67 0.91 2.80 15.44
CA ILE A 67 1.05 3.84 16.45
C ILE A 67 2.48 3.82 17.01
N GLU A 68 3.17 4.95 16.93
CA GLU A 68 4.50 5.14 17.52
C GLU A 68 4.49 6.33 18.47
N ASN A 69 4.97 6.15 19.71
CA ASN A 69 5.01 7.22 20.72
C ASN A 69 3.66 7.93 20.91
N GLY A 70 2.57 7.15 20.87
CA GLY A 70 1.19 7.65 21.01
C GLY A 70 0.66 8.42 19.80
N LYS A 71 1.35 8.40 18.65
CA LYS A 71 0.92 9.07 17.42
C LYS A 71 0.63 8.05 16.33
N ALA A 72 -0.49 8.20 15.64
CA ALA A 72 -0.80 7.43 14.44
C ALA A 72 0.24 7.68 13.35
N LYS A 73 0.74 6.60 12.76
CA LYS A 73 1.75 6.60 11.69
C LYS A 73 1.26 5.93 10.42
N CYS A 74 0.43 4.92 10.57
CA CYS A 74 -0.08 4.10 9.48
C CYS A 74 -1.42 3.50 9.91
N GLU A 75 -2.37 3.46 8.98
CA GLU A 75 -3.61 2.73 9.21
C GLU A 75 -3.39 1.22 9.17
N GLN A 76 -4.27 0.50 9.88
CA GLN A 76 -4.39 -0.94 9.78
C GLN A 76 -5.06 -1.29 8.44
N TYR A 77 -4.26 -1.65 7.42
CA TYR A 77 -4.76 -1.97 6.08
C TYR A 77 -4.87 -3.47 5.80
N TRP A 78 -4.58 -4.33 6.78
CA TRP A 78 -4.64 -5.79 6.68
C TRP A 78 -5.55 -6.37 7.76
N PRO A 79 -6.14 -7.57 7.54
CA PRO A 79 -6.91 -8.24 8.58
C PRO A 79 -6.02 -8.63 9.75
N ILE A 80 -6.52 -8.50 10.98
CA ILE A 80 -5.77 -8.86 12.19
C ILE A 80 -5.80 -10.38 12.38
N ALA A 81 -6.94 -11.02 12.10
CA ALA A 81 -7.09 -12.46 12.18
C ALA A 81 -7.00 -13.11 10.79
N LYS A 82 -6.43 -14.33 10.75
CA LYS A 82 -6.15 -15.10 9.52
C LYS A 82 -7.37 -15.35 8.64
N ASP A 83 -8.55 -15.48 9.25
CA ASP A 83 -9.81 -15.78 8.56
C ASP A 83 -10.78 -14.58 8.53
N GLU A 84 -10.33 -13.43 9.03
CA GLU A 84 -11.13 -12.21 9.01
C GLU A 84 -11.07 -11.57 7.63
N LYS A 85 -12.22 -11.08 7.18
CA LYS A 85 -12.35 -10.30 5.95
C LYS A 85 -12.37 -8.81 6.30
N MET A 86 -11.42 -8.06 5.76
CA MET A 86 -11.46 -6.60 5.84
C MET A 86 -12.27 -6.06 4.66
N THR A 87 -13.32 -5.29 4.96
CA THR A 87 -14.04 -4.49 3.96
C THR A 87 -13.43 -3.09 3.97
N ILE A 88 -13.03 -2.61 2.79
CA ILE A 88 -12.48 -1.26 2.64
C ILE A 88 -13.58 -0.39 2.04
N GLU A 89 -13.90 0.70 2.72
CA GLU A 89 -14.89 1.68 2.22
C GLU A 89 -14.42 2.25 0.87
N GLY A 90 -15.21 2.05 -0.19
CA GLY A 90 -14.87 2.44 -1.56
C GLY A 90 -15.15 1.36 -2.61
N ASN A 91 -15.27 0.10 -2.21
CA ASN A 91 -15.86 -0.97 -3.02
C ASN A 91 -16.38 -2.11 -2.13
N ALA A 92 -17.52 -2.71 -2.48
CA ALA A 92 -18.07 -3.87 -1.76
C ALA A 92 -17.28 -5.18 -2.01
N GLU A 93 -16.12 -5.09 -2.66
CA GLU A 93 -15.27 -6.21 -2.98
C GLU A 93 -14.28 -6.42 -1.84
N THR A 94 -14.36 -7.58 -1.19
CA THR A 94 -13.33 -8.02 -0.26
C THR A 94 -12.03 -8.25 -1.04
N MET A 95 -11.11 -7.29 -0.99
CA MET A 95 -9.85 -7.36 -1.73
C MET A 95 -8.89 -8.33 -1.01
N TYR A 96 -9.02 -9.62 -1.32
CA TYR A 96 -7.95 -10.60 -1.11
C TYR A 96 -7.42 -11.01 -2.46
N GLY A 97 -6.24 -10.49 -2.83
CA GLY A 97 -5.33 -11.29 -3.64
C GLY A 97 -4.85 -12.42 -2.73
N ALA A 98 -5.23 -13.66 -3.01
CA ALA A 98 -4.96 -14.82 -2.15
C ALA A 98 -3.46 -15.10 -1.89
N ASP A 99 -2.56 -14.31 -2.47
CA ASP A 99 -1.12 -14.56 -2.54
C ASP A 99 -0.24 -13.35 -2.11
N ILE A 100 -0.80 -12.37 -1.38
CA ILE A 100 -0.02 -11.21 -0.89
C ILE A 100 0.50 -11.46 0.52
N SER A 101 1.83 -11.45 0.67
CA SER A 101 2.50 -11.60 1.96
C SER A 101 2.86 -10.23 2.56
N ILE A 102 2.46 -9.99 3.80
CA ILE A 102 2.73 -8.73 4.53
C ILE A 102 3.71 -9.03 5.66
N TYR A 103 4.82 -8.29 5.70
CA TYR A 103 5.89 -8.42 6.68
C TYR A 103 5.99 -7.13 7.49
N MET A 104 5.75 -7.20 8.79
CA MET A 104 6.00 -6.11 9.73
C MET A 104 7.40 -6.30 10.33
N THR A 105 8.27 -5.30 10.23
CA THR A 105 9.70 -5.46 10.54
C THR A 105 10.17 -4.76 11.82
N LEU A 106 9.32 -4.59 12.83
CA LEU A 106 9.70 -3.98 14.11
C LEU A 106 9.13 -4.74 15.31
#